data_AF-A0A523N5L6-F1
#
_entry.id   AF-A0A523N5L6-F1
#
_cell.length_a   1.000
_cell.length_b   1.000
_cell.length_c   1.000
_cell.angle_alpha   90.00
_cell.angle_beta   90.00
_cell.angle_gamma   90.00
#
_symmetry.space_group_name_H-M   'P 1'
#
loop_
_entity.id
_entity.type
_entity.pdbx_description
1 polymer ?
#
loop_
_entity_poly.entity_id
_entity_poly.type
_entity_poly.pdbx_seq_one_letter_code
_entity_poly.pdbx_strand_id
1 'polypeptide(L)'
;MAARQIIKGIQRRTLQLVIGMMLLILPVQAQALLGIGVTGKVGTTGLGADLTVPLIPNWINLRAGYNYGEWRPSTTQGGINYKADVRLETTPLLIDI
;
A
#
# COMPACT_ATOMS: atom_id res chain seq x y z
N MET A 1 -3.27 -9.25 -38.13
CA MET A 1 -4.40 -8.91 -37.22
C MET A 1 -4.28 -9.47 -35.80
N ALA A 2 -3.54 -10.58 -35.56
CA ALA A 2 -3.43 -11.23 -34.24
C ALA A 2 -2.75 -10.37 -33.13
N ALA A 3 -1.71 -9.60 -33.44
CA ALA A 3 -0.98 -8.81 -32.44
C ALA A 3 -1.82 -7.74 -31.73
N ARG A 4 -2.79 -7.13 -32.44
CA ARG A 4 -3.72 -6.14 -31.86
C ARG A 4 -4.69 -6.75 -30.83
N GLN A 5 -5.05 -8.03 -30.98
CA GLN A 5 -5.91 -8.70 -29.99
C GLN A 5 -5.16 -9.07 -28.71
N ILE A 6 -3.89 -9.46 -28.82
CA ILE A 6 -3.04 -9.79 -27.67
C ILE A 6 -2.80 -8.55 -26.79
N ILE A 7 -2.49 -7.40 -27.42
CA ILE A 7 -2.27 -6.13 -26.71
C ILE A 7 -3.56 -5.66 -25.99
N LYS A 8 -4.73 -5.81 -26.62
CA LYS A 8 -6.03 -5.51 -25.98
C LYS A 8 -6.32 -6.43 -24.78
N GLY A 9 -5.95 -7.71 -24.85
CA GLY A 9 -6.11 -8.66 -23.74
C GLY A 9 -5.21 -8.34 -22.54
N ILE A 10 -3.96 -7.97 -22.81
CA ILE A 10 -3.00 -7.53 -21.77
C ILE A 10 -3.49 -6.24 -21.11
N GLN A 11 -3.89 -5.23 -21.90
CA GLN A 11 -4.44 -3.96 -21.42
C GLN A 11 -5.69 -4.13 -20.55
N ARG A 12 -6.57 -5.07 -20.91
CA ARG A 12 -7.79 -5.35 -20.13
C ARG A 12 -7.48 -6.04 -18.80
N ARG A 13 -6.47 -6.93 -18.77
CA ARG A 13 -5.97 -7.56 -17.53
C ARG A 13 -5.28 -6.56 -16.61
N THR A 14 -4.42 -5.69 -17.13
CA THR A 14 -3.79 -4.63 -16.30
C THR A 14 -4.83 -3.66 -15.76
N LEU A 15 -5.81 -3.24 -16.57
CA LEU A 15 -6.89 -2.36 -16.10
C LEU A 15 -7.73 -3.01 -14.98
N GLN A 16 -8.06 -4.30 -15.12
CA GLN A 16 -8.78 -5.05 -14.08
C GLN A 16 -7.96 -5.21 -12.80
N LEU A 17 -6.65 -5.42 -12.90
CA LEU A 17 -5.75 -5.48 -11.75
C LEU A 17 -5.66 -4.12 -11.04
N VAL A 18 -5.56 -3.02 -11.79
CA VAL A 18 -5.52 -1.66 -11.22
C VAL A 18 -6.83 -1.31 -10.51
N ILE A 19 -7.98 -1.59 -11.14
CA ILE A 19 -9.31 -1.37 -10.54
C ILE A 19 -9.50 -2.25 -9.29
N GLY A 20 -9.07 -3.51 -9.33
CA GLY A 20 -9.10 -4.40 -8.17
C GLY A 20 -8.22 -3.90 -7.02
N MET A 21 -7.03 -3.35 -7.33
CA MET A 21 -6.15 -2.74 -6.33
C MET A 21 -6.74 -1.46 -5.73
N MET A 22 -7.45 -0.64 -6.52
CA MET A 22 -8.17 0.54 -6.04
C MET A 22 -9.34 0.21 -5.12
N LEU A 23 -10.02 -0.92 -5.33
CA LEU A 23 -11.11 -1.40 -4.46
C LEU A 23 -10.65 -1.90 -3.09
N LEU A 24 -9.36 -2.17 -2.91
CA LEU A 24 -8.77 -2.61 -1.63
C LEU A 24 -8.32 -1.45 -0.72
N ILE A 25 -8.47 -0.19 -1.15
CA ILE A 25 -8.07 1.00 -0.36
C ILE A 25 -9.18 1.41 0.63
N LEU A 26 -10.06 0.49 1.05
CA LEU A 26 -11.01 0.80 2.11
C LEU A 26 -10.27 0.76 3.45
N PRO A 27 -10.12 1.88 4.17
CA PRO A 27 -9.55 1.84 5.50
C PRO A 27 -10.54 1.09 6.41
N VAL A 28 -10.17 -0.12 6.82
CA VAL A 28 -10.88 -0.85 7.88
C VAL A 28 -10.57 -0.12 9.19
N GLN A 29 -11.40 0.86 9.54
CA GLN A 29 -11.36 1.52 10.84
C GLN A 29 -12.11 0.62 11.83
N ALA A 30 -11.37 -0.15 12.63
CA ALA A 30 -11.94 -0.83 13.79
C ALA A 30 -12.30 0.23 14.85
N GLN A 31 -13.56 0.23 15.31
CA GLN A 31 -14.02 1.14 16.35
C GLN A 31 -13.27 0.87 17.66
N ALA A 32 -12.56 1.88 18.15
CA ALA A 32 -11.71 1.81 19.32
C ALA A 32 -12.52 1.75 20.63
N LEU A 33 -12.33 0.70 21.43
CA LEU A 33 -12.67 0.70 22.85
C LEU A 33 -11.59 1.54 23.55
N LEU A 34 -11.93 2.69 24.16
CA LEU A 34 -11.01 3.65 24.81
C LEU A 34 -10.25 4.65 23.91
N GLY A 35 -10.68 4.84 22.65
CA GLY A 35 -10.07 5.82 21.75
C GLY A 35 -8.73 5.40 21.14
N ILE A 36 -8.17 4.25 21.55
CA ILE A 36 -6.99 3.65 20.94
C ILE A 36 -7.38 2.91 19.66
N GLY A 37 -6.92 3.40 18.52
CA GLY A 37 -7.21 2.83 17.20
C GLY A 37 -6.06 1.97 16.67
N VAL A 38 -6.41 0.83 16.04
CA VAL A 38 -5.47 0.06 15.22
C VAL A 38 -5.92 0.17 13.76
N THR A 39 -5.00 0.53 12.87
CA THR A 39 -5.28 0.71 11.44
C THR A 39 -4.33 -0.12 10.60
N GLY A 40 -4.87 -0.97 9.72
CA GLY A 40 -4.09 -1.63 8.68
C GLY A 40 -3.81 -0.69 7.50
N LYS A 41 -2.62 -0.80 6.91
CA LYS A 41 -2.17 0.04 5.78
C LYS A 41 -1.67 -0.80 4.61
N VAL A 42 -1.95 -0.29 3.42
CA VAL A 42 -1.39 -0.70 2.13
C VAL A 42 -0.80 0.56 1.49
N GLY A 43 0.45 0.49 1.05
CA GLY A 43 1.12 1.62 0.40
C GLY A 43 2.38 1.21 -0.35
N THR A 44 3.13 2.23 -0.79
CA THR A 44 4.39 2.04 -1.52
C THR A 44 5.51 1.43 -0.67
N THR A 45 5.41 1.56 0.66
CA THR A 45 6.30 0.89 1.63
C THR A 45 5.80 -0.50 2.04
N GLY A 46 4.75 -1.00 1.38
CA GLY A 46 4.22 -2.35 1.58
C GLY A 46 3.01 -2.37 2.50
N LEU A 47 2.90 -3.44 3.26
CA LEU A 47 1.84 -3.65 4.24
C LEU A 47 2.31 -3.16 5.60
N GLY A 48 1.39 -2.60 6.38
CA GLY A 48 1.72 -2.09 7.70
C GLY A 48 0.53 -1.98 8.63
N ALA A 49 0.82 -1.62 9.87
CA ALA A 49 -0.19 -1.30 10.86
C ALA A 49 0.26 -0.10 11.68
N ASP A 50 -0.71 0.71 12.09
CA ASP A 50 -0.53 1.84 12.98
C ASP A 50 -1.36 1.66 14.25
N LEU A 51 -0.76 2.01 15.37
CA LEU A 51 -1.42 2.24 16.65
C LEU A 51 -1.59 3.75 16.83
N THR A 52 -2.81 4.20 17.04
CA THR A 52 -3.16 5.60 17.28
C THR A 52 -3.70 5.77 18.69
N VAL A 53 -3.15 6.70 19.46
CA VAL A 53 -3.57 7.02 20.83
C VAL A 53 -3.89 8.52 20.91
N PRO A 54 -5.07 8.92 21.38
CA PRO A 54 -5.40 10.33 21.58
C PRO A 54 -4.64 10.85 22.80
N LEU A 55 -3.76 11.84 22.59
CA LEU A 55 -3.05 12.54 23.67
C LEU A 55 -3.94 13.64 24.26
N ILE A 56 -4.58 14.43 23.38
CA ILE A 56 -5.61 15.40 23.73
C ILE A 56 -6.86 15.04 22.94
N PRO A 57 -7.95 14.60 23.59
CA PRO A 57 -9.14 14.12 22.90
C PRO A 57 -9.64 15.15 21.88
N ASN A 58 -9.81 14.71 20.62
CA ASN A 58 -10.26 15.52 19.47
C ASN A 58 -9.28 16.59 18.93
N TRP A 59 -8.05 16.68 19.45
CA TRP A 59 -7.10 17.73 19.05
C TRP A 59 -5.72 17.20 18.69
N ILE A 60 -5.22 16.17 19.40
CA ILE A 60 -3.87 15.66 19.17
C ILE A 60 -3.87 14.14 19.33
N ASN A 61 -3.39 13.43 18.31
CA ASN A 61 -3.17 11.99 18.35
C ASN A 61 -1.68 11.66 18.17
N LEU A 62 -1.18 10.73 18.98
CA LEU A 62 0.09 10.06 18.73
C LEU A 62 -0.17 8.84 17.86
N ARG A 63 0.55 8.72 16.74
CA ARG A 63 0.48 7.55 15.88
C ARG A 63 1.86 6.92 15.72
N ALA A 64 1.99 5.67 16.11
CA ALA A 64 3.18 4.86 15.91
C ALA A 64 2.86 3.71 14.96
N GLY A 65 3.79 3.36 14.09
CA GLY A 65 3.53 2.38 13.04
C GLY A 65 4.69 1.49 12.71
N TYR A 66 4.40 0.47 11.91
CA TYR A 66 5.39 -0.37 11.25
C TYR A 66 4.92 -0.71 9.85
N ASN A 67 5.82 -0.62 8.86
CA ASN A 67 5.55 -0.96 7.46
C ASN A 67 6.68 -1.85 6.94
N TYR A 68 6.32 -2.87 6.18
CA TYR A 68 7.24 -3.77 5.52
C TYR A 68 6.77 -4.11 4.11
N GLY A 69 7.68 -4.09 3.16
CA GLY A 69 7.43 -4.48 1.79
C GLY A 69 8.67 -4.99 1.08
N GLU A 70 8.50 -6.05 0.29
CA GLU A 70 9.54 -6.61 -0.56
C GLU A 70 9.00 -6.82 -1.98
N TRP A 71 9.67 -6.24 -2.98
CA TRP A 71 9.32 -6.37 -4.39
C TRP A 71 10.55 -6.71 -5.22
N ARG A 72 10.38 -7.71 -6.09
CA ARG A 72 11.41 -8.17 -7.03
C ARG A 72 10.94 -8.07 -8.48
N PRO A 73 10.68 -6.86 -9.01
CA PRO A 73 10.24 -6.74 -10.39
C PRO A 73 11.40 -7.11 -11.34
N SER A 74 11.04 -7.87 -12.38
CA SER A 74 11.92 -8.12 -13.52
C SER A 74 11.19 -7.75 -14.79
N THR A 75 11.87 -7.06 -15.71
CA THR A 75 11.30 -6.65 -17.00
C THR A 75 12.38 -6.59 -18.06
N THR A 76 11.99 -6.83 -19.31
CA THR A 76 12.88 -6.72 -20.47
C THR A 76 12.39 -5.57 -21.33
N GLN A 77 13.21 -4.54 -21.54
CA GLN A 77 12.92 -3.41 -22.43
C GLN A 77 14.08 -3.23 -23.41
N GLY A 78 13.78 -3.19 -24.72
CA GLY A 78 14.78 -3.02 -25.76
C GLY A 78 15.85 -4.13 -25.81
N GLY A 79 15.52 -5.35 -25.37
CA GLY A 79 16.47 -6.47 -25.28
C GLY A 79 17.37 -6.45 -24.03
N ILE A 80 17.23 -5.45 -23.16
CA ILE A 80 17.97 -5.33 -21.91
C ILE A 80 17.10 -5.82 -20.75
N ASN A 81 17.66 -6.70 -19.93
CA ASN A 81 17.00 -7.25 -18.76
C ASN A 81 17.24 -6.37 -17.53
N TYR A 82 16.17 -5.74 -17.04
CA TYR A 82 16.16 -4.97 -15.81
C TYR A 82 15.63 -5.82 -14.67
N LYS A 83 16.37 -5.86 -13.57
CA LYS A 83 15.97 -6.50 -12.31
C LYS A 83 16.13 -5.47 -11.21
N ALA A 84 15.12 -5.33 -10.37
CA ALA A 84 15.24 -4.59 -9.12
C ALA A 84 14.89 -5.51 -7.96
N ASP A 85 15.58 -5.32 -6.85
CA ASP A 85 15.25 -5.93 -5.57
C ASP A 85 15.09 -4.78 -4.58
N VAL A 86 13.86 -4.60 -4.10
CA VAL A 86 13.48 -3.47 -3.25
C VAL A 86 12.91 -4.04 -1.96
N ARG A 87 13.59 -3.75 -0.85
CA ARG A 87 13.11 -4.03 0.50
C ARG A 87 12.95 -2.71 1.24
N LEU A 88 11.75 -2.45 1.75
CA LEU A 88 11.42 -1.28 2.53
C LEU A 88 10.92 -1.72 3.90
N GLU A 89 11.52 -1.16 4.94
CA GLU A 89 11.12 -1.35 6.33
C GLU A 89 11.10 0.02 7.00
N THR A 90 10.02 0.36 7.70
CA THR A 90 9.86 1.71 8.26
C THR A 90 9.01 1.70 9.51
N THR A 91 9.48 2.41 10.54
CA THR A 91 8.81 2.54 11.84
C THR A 91 8.44 4.01 12.09
N PRO A 92 7.36 4.53 11.49
CA PRO A 92 7.00 5.93 11.63
C PRO A 92 6.47 6.25 13.05
N LEU A 93 6.78 7.47 13.50
CA LEU A 93 6.20 8.09 14.69
C LEU A 93 5.70 9.48 14.31
N LEU A 94 4.43 9.73 14.54
CA LEU A 94 3.68 10.88 14.03
C LEU A 94 2.86 11.51 15.15
N ILE A 95 2.68 12.83 15.07
CA ILE A 95 1.66 13.56 15.84
C ILE A 95 0.67 14.14 14.85
N ASP A 96 -0.60 13.75 14.97
CA ASP A 96 -1.70 14.26 14.15
C ASP A 96 -2.46 15.34 14.92
N ILE A 97 -2.94 16.35 14.20
CA ILE A 97 -3.73 17.50 14.71
C ILE A 97 -5.12 17.47 14.08
#